data_AF-A0A645DHA3-F1
#
_entry.id   AF-A0A645DHA3-F1
#
_cell.length_a   1.000
_cell.length_b   1.000
_cell.length_c   1.000
_cell.angle_alpha   90.00
_cell.angle_beta   90.00
_cell.angle_gamma   90.00
#
_symmetry.space_group_name_H-M   'P 1'
#
loop_
_entity.id
_entity.type
_entity.pdbx_description
1 polymer ?
#
loop_
_entity_poly.entity_id
_entity_poly.type
_entity_poly.pdbx_seq_one_letter_code
_entity_poly.pdbx_strand_id
1 'polypeptide(L)'
;MLDMAMRQIVPSMTEYAGALAKDVTLLQQAGVEAPQAALLTAVSEKIAAVMKAADALSAALKGAHGHASKEEDATYLRDAALPLMYELGYACDALEVLAPRGVWPMPTYDDLLFYN
;
A
#
# COMPACT_ATOMS: atom_id res chain seq x y z
N MET A 1 5.13 -5.18 -8.18
CA MET A 1 4.37 -4.24 -7.33
C MET A 1 3.14 -4.89 -6.71
N LEU A 2 2.23 -5.49 -7.48
CA LEU A 2 0.98 -6.05 -6.95
C LEU A 2 1.20 -7.06 -5.79
N ASP A 3 2.14 -7.99 -5.96
CA ASP A 3 2.49 -8.96 -4.92
C ASP A 3 3.08 -8.29 -3.68
N MET A 4 3.98 -7.32 -3.85
CA MET A 4 4.57 -6.57 -2.74
C MET A 4 3.49 -5.82 -1.95
N ALA A 5 2.60 -5.12 -2.65
CA ALA A 5 1.51 -4.38 -2.04
C ALA A 5 0.58 -5.29 -1.25
N MET A 6 0.09 -6.38 -1.86
CA MET A 6 -0.94 -7.22 -1.25
C MET A 6 -0.42 -8.27 -0.27
N ARG A 7 0.83 -8.73 -0.42
CA ARG A 7 1.39 -9.81 0.42
C ARG A 7 2.32 -9.31 1.51
N GLN A 8 2.80 -8.07 1.42
CA GLN A 8 3.74 -7.51 2.39
C GLN A 8 3.19 -6.21 3.00
N ILE A 9 2.97 -5.19 2.17
CA ILE A 9 2.60 -3.84 2.65
C ILE A 9 1.24 -3.83 3.35
N VAL A 10 0.19 -4.30 2.69
CA VAL A 10 -1.17 -4.30 3.24
C VAL A 10 -1.27 -5.12 4.53
N PRO A 11 -0.73 -6.37 4.62
CA PRO A 11 -0.72 -7.11 5.87
C PRO A 11 -0.02 -6.38 7.02
N SER A 12 1.21 -5.90 6.82
CA SER A 12 1.99 -5.21 7.85
C SER A 12 1.28 -3.94 8.35
N MET A 13 0.72 -3.15 7.45
CA MET A 13 0.02 -1.92 7.81
C MET A 13 -1.35 -2.19 8.44
N THR A 14 -2.03 -3.28 8.07
CA THR A 14 -3.27 -3.71 8.71
C THR A 14 -3.02 -4.16 10.15
N GLU A 15 -1.92 -4.87 10.40
CA GLU A 15 -1.50 -5.23 11.76
C GLU A 15 -1.23 -3.99 12.61
N TYR A 16 -0.51 -3.00 12.05
CA TYR A 16 -0.26 -1.73 12.72
C TYR A 16 -1.53 -0.93 13.00
N ALA A 17 -2.46 -0.84 12.05
CA ALA A 17 -3.77 -0.24 12.27
C ALA A 17 -4.54 -0.97 13.40
N GLY A 18 -4.45 -2.30 13.46
CA GLY A 18 -5.03 -3.10 14.54
C GLY A 18 -4.42 -2.79 15.92
N ALA A 19 -3.10 -2.55 15.99
CA ALA A 19 -2.45 -2.12 17.22
C ALA A 19 -2.91 -0.72 17.65
N LEU A 20 -2.93 0.25 16.72
CA LEU A 20 -3.45 1.60 16.98
C LEU A 20 -4.90 1.58 17.47
N ALA A 21 -5.76 0.75 16.88
CA ALA A 21 -7.16 0.62 17.29
C ALA A 21 -7.30 0.12 18.73
N LYS A 22 -6.45 -0.83 19.15
CA LYS A 22 -6.41 -1.31 20.54
C LYS A 22 -6.00 -0.18 21.48
N ASP A 23 -4.95 0.56 21.15
CA ASP A 23 -4.47 1.68 21.98
C ASP A 23 -5.52 2.79 22.11
N VAL A 24 -6.18 3.16 21.01
CA VAL A 24 -7.30 4.12 21.01
C VAL A 24 -8.41 3.66 21.96
N THR A 25 -8.80 2.39 21.85
CA THR A 25 -9.89 1.82 22.67
C THR A 25 -9.51 1.86 24.15
N LEU A 26 -8.29 1.48 24.51
CA LEU A 26 -7.81 1.46 25.90
C LEU A 26 -7.77 2.85 26.52
N LEU A 27 -7.27 3.87 25.79
CA LEU A 27 -7.26 5.25 26.32
C LEU A 27 -8.68 5.79 26.53
N GLN A 28 -9.58 5.54 25.58
CA GLN A 28 -10.98 5.95 25.71
C GLN A 28 -11.66 5.26 26.90
N GLN A 29 -11.40 3.98 27.12
CA GLN A 29 -11.91 3.23 28.28
C GLN A 29 -11.35 3.75 29.61
N ALA A 30 -10.11 4.23 29.62
CA ALA A 30 -9.50 4.89 30.77
C ALA A 30 -10.03 6.32 31.00
N GLY A 31 -10.90 6.84 30.12
CA GLY A 31 -11.44 8.19 30.22
C GLY A 31 -10.44 9.28 29.80
N VAL A 32 -9.43 8.93 29.01
CA VAL A 32 -8.39 9.85 28.53
C VAL A 32 -8.56 10.10 27.04
N GLU A 33 -8.17 11.29 26.59
CA GLU A 33 -8.16 11.62 25.17
C GLU A 33 -7.21 10.71 24.38
N ALA A 34 -7.63 10.29 23.18
CA ALA A 34 -6.89 9.40 22.31
C ALA A 34 -6.51 10.09 20.99
N PRO A 35 -5.50 11.00 21.00
CA PRO A 35 -5.10 11.76 19.82
C PRO A 35 -4.64 10.87 18.65
N GLN A 36 -4.16 9.66 18.95
CA GLN A 36 -3.74 8.68 17.95
C GLN A 36 -4.89 8.13 17.09
N ALA A 37 -6.16 8.40 17.43
CA ALA A 37 -7.30 8.08 16.58
C ALA A 37 -7.21 8.74 15.20
N ALA A 38 -6.63 9.95 15.11
CA ALA A 38 -6.39 10.62 13.83
C ALA A 38 -5.41 9.85 12.95
N LEU A 39 -4.35 9.28 13.54
CA LEU A 39 -3.38 8.45 12.83
C LEU A 39 -4.00 7.14 12.36
N LEU A 40 -4.81 6.48 13.19
CA LEU A 40 -5.55 5.28 12.81
C LEU A 40 -6.44 5.51 11.58
N THR A 41 -7.19 6.62 11.56
CA THR A 41 -8.01 7.00 10.41
C THR A 41 -7.16 7.17 9.16
N ALA A 42 -6.09 7.96 9.24
CA ALA A 42 -5.21 8.22 8.11
C ALA A 42 -4.55 6.93 7.55
N VAL A 43 -4.10 6.03 8.43
CA VAL A 43 -3.54 4.73 8.02
C VAL A 43 -4.60 3.87 7.34
N SER A 44 -5.80 3.78 7.91
CA SER A 44 -6.90 2.98 7.36
C SER A 44 -7.36 3.46 5.98
N GLU A 45 -7.48 4.78 5.80
CA GLU A 45 -7.81 5.39 4.51
C GLU A 45 -6.75 5.07 3.43
N LYS A 46 -5.47 5.13 3.79
CA LYS A 46 -4.37 4.84 2.86
C LYS A 46 -4.24 3.36 2.54
N ILE A 47 -4.49 2.45 3.49
CA ILE A 47 -4.61 1.02 3.21
C ILE A 47 -5.71 0.77 2.18
N ALA A 48 -6.89 1.39 2.35
CA ALA A 48 -7.98 1.27 1.40
C ALA A 48 -7.61 1.82 0.01
N ALA A 49 -6.87 2.93 -0.06
CA ALA A 49 -6.36 3.47 -1.32
C ALA A 49 -5.39 2.50 -2.03
N VAL A 50 -4.47 1.87 -1.29
CA VAL A 50 -3.56 0.85 -1.83
C VAL A 50 -4.33 -0.34 -2.38
N MET A 51 -5.30 -0.87 -1.62
CA MET A 51 -6.13 -1.99 -2.05
C MET A 51 -6.91 -1.66 -3.33
N LYS A 52 -7.52 -0.47 -3.39
CA LYS A 52 -8.24 0.00 -4.57
C LYS A 52 -7.35 0.13 -5.81
N ALA A 53 -6.14 0.69 -5.67
CA ALA A 53 -5.18 0.80 -6.76
C ALA A 53 -4.67 -0.58 -7.20
N ALA A 54 -4.46 -1.50 -6.26
CA ALA A 54 -4.07 -2.87 -6.54
C ALA A 54 -5.15 -3.61 -7.34
N ASP A 55 -6.42 -3.46 -6.97
CA ASP A 55 -7.55 -4.05 -7.70
C ASP A 55 -7.63 -3.51 -9.15
N ALA A 56 -7.44 -2.19 -9.33
CA ALA A 56 -7.42 -1.58 -10.66
C ALA A 56 -6.28 -2.13 -11.54
N LEU A 57 -5.06 -2.18 -11.01
CA LEU A 57 -3.91 -2.77 -11.71
C LEU A 57 -4.13 -4.25 -12.02
N SER A 58 -4.65 -5.01 -11.05
CA SER A 58 -4.98 -6.43 -11.22
C SER A 58 -6.00 -6.65 -12.35
N ALA A 59 -7.02 -5.80 -12.43
CA ALA A 59 -8.01 -5.84 -13.51
C ALA A 59 -7.38 -5.54 -14.88
N ALA A 60 -6.54 -4.51 -14.99
CA ALA A 60 -5.86 -4.17 -16.24
C ALA A 60 -4.92 -5.29 -16.69
N LEU A 61 -4.17 -5.91 -15.77
CA LEU A 61 -3.25 -7.00 -16.12
C LEU A 61 -3.97 -8.25 -16.68
N LYS A 62 -5.25 -8.47 -16.35
CA LYS A 62 -6.05 -9.54 -16.98
C LYS A 62 -6.29 -9.30 -18.48
N GLY A 63 -6.27 -8.04 -18.92
CA GLY A 63 -6.41 -7.63 -20.33
C GLY A 63 -5.09 -7.46 -21.06
N ALA A 64 -3.94 -7.78 -20.44
CA ALA A 64 -2.61 -7.53 -21.00
C ALA A 64 -2.24 -8.40 -22.22
N HIS A 65 -3.04 -9.42 -22.52
CA HIS A 65 -2.76 -10.41 -23.55
C HIS A 65 -4.01 -10.73 -24.36
N GLY A 66 -3.79 -11.24 -25.58
CA GLY A 66 -4.85 -11.69 -26.47
C GLY A 66 -5.29 -10.66 -27.49
N HIS A 67 -4.49 -9.59 -27.68
CA HIS A 67 -4.67 -8.62 -28.75
C HIS A 67 -4.21 -9.18 -30.10
N ALA A 68 -4.41 -8.45 -31.20
CA ALA A 68 -4.16 -8.97 -32.55
C ALA A 68 -2.66 -9.22 -32.83
N SER A 69 -1.77 -8.57 -32.06
CA SER A 69 -0.33 -8.77 -32.17
C SER A 69 0.39 -8.57 -30.82
N LYS A 70 1.66 -9.01 -30.76
CA LYS A 70 2.53 -8.74 -29.60
C LYS A 70 2.84 -7.26 -29.41
N GLU A 71 2.82 -6.49 -30.49
CA GLU A 71 2.97 -5.03 -30.44
C GLU A 71 1.76 -4.37 -29.79
N GLU A 72 0.56 -4.89 -30.03
CA GLU A 72 -0.67 -4.43 -29.37
C GLU A 72 -0.72 -4.85 -27.89
N ASP A 73 -0.30 -6.08 -27.55
CA ASP A 73 -0.12 -6.51 -26.14
C ASP A 73 0.82 -5.52 -25.39
N ALA A 74 1.96 -5.18 -26.01
CA ALA A 74 2.94 -4.25 -25.44
C ALA A 74 2.39 -2.81 -25.34
N THR A 75 1.66 -2.36 -26.35
CA THR A 75 0.98 -1.05 -26.36
C THR A 75 -0.05 -0.95 -25.25
N TYR A 76 -0.86 -2.00 -25.05
CA TYR A 76 -1.82 -2.06 -23.94
C TYR A 76 -1.12 -2.00 -22.58
N LEU A 77 -0.05 -2.78 -22.38
CA LEU A 77 0.72 -2.73 -21.13
C LEU A 77 1.28 -1.34 -20.84
N ARG A 78 1.84 -0.66 -21.86
CA ARG A 78 2.38 0.69 -21.74
C ARG A 78 1.29 1.72 -21.43
N ASP A 79 0.16 1.66 -22.11
CA ASP A 79 -0.82 2.75 -22.10
C ASP A 79 -1.93 2.54 -21.04
N ALA A 80 -2.22 1.29 -20.67
CA ALA A 80 -3.26 0.96 -19.69
C ALA A 80 -2.70 0.46 -18.34
N ALA A 81 -1.73 -0.46 -18.35
CA ALA A 81 -1.27 -1.10 -17.11
C ALA A 81 -0.16 -0.29 -16.38
N LEU A 82 0.78 0.28 -17.12
CA LEU A 82 1.91 1.03 -16.54
C LEU A 82 1.46 2.26 -15.73
N PRO A 83 0.49 3.09 -16.17
CA PRO A 83 -0.04 4.18 -15.35
C PRO A 83 -0.61 3.70 -14.01
N LEU A 84 -1.37 2.60 -14.02
CA LEU A 84 -1.93 2.01 -12.80
C LEU A 84 -0.85 1.44 -11.87
N MET A 85 0.27 0.97 -12.43
CA MET A 85 1.43 0.56 -11.65
C MET A 85 2.05 1.74 -10.91
N TYR A 86 2.13 2.92 -11.54
CA TYR A 86 2.57 4.15 -10.87
C TYR A 86 1.57 4.62 -9.82
N GLU A 87 0.27 4.56 -10.09
CA GLU A 87 -0.77 4.91 -9.10
C GLU A 87 -0.68 4.02 -7.84
N LEU A 88 -0.48 2.71 -8.02
CA LEU A 88 -0.23 1.80 -6.90
C LEU A 88 1.06 2.16 -6.15
N GLY A 89 2.12 2.54 -6.88
CA GLY A 89 3.36 3.09 -6.32
C GLY A 89 3.10 4.27 -5.38
N TYR A 90 2.48 5.32 -5.90
CA TYR A 90 2.18 6.53 -5.13
C TYR A 90 1.27 6.26 -3.93
N ALA A 91 0.30 5.33 -4.04
CA ALA A 91 -0.53 4.94 -2.92
C ALA A 91 0.29 4.26 -1.80
N CYS A 92 1.25 3.39 -2.17
CA CYS A 92 2.17 2.77 -1.23
C CYS A 92 3.11 3.78 -0.58
N ASP A 93 3.73 4.69 -1.35
CA ASP A 93 4.62 5.74 -0.82
C ASP A 93 3.86 6.65 0.16
N ALA A 94 2.60 6.98 -0.15
CA ALA A 94 1.76 7.77 0.73
C ALA A 94 1.42 7.05 2.04
N LEU A 95 1.46 5.72 2.08
CA LEU A 95 1.28 4.90 3.28
C LEU A 95 2.59 4.72 4.05
N GLU A 96 3.72 4.62 3.34
CA GLU A 96 5.08 4.49 3.91
C GLU A 96 5.38 5.59 4.93
N VAL A 97 5.02 6.84 4.61
CA VAL A 97 5.30 7.99 5.50
C VAL A 97 4.57 7.93 6.85
N LEU A 98 3.56 7.07 6.99
CA LEU A 98 2.86 6.84 8.26
C LEU A 98 3.33 5.57 8.98
N ALA A 99 4.16 4.76 8.33
CA ALA A 99 4.59 3.49 8.87
C ALA A 99 5.79 3.68 9.83
N PRO A 100 5.76 3.08 11.03
CA PRO A 100 6.96 2.94 11.84
C PRO A 100 8.03 2.13 11.08
N ARG A 101 9.31 2.47 11.28
CA ARG A 101 10.44 1.77 10.61
C ARG A 101 10.41 0.25 10.78
N GLY A 102 10.02 -0.25 11.96
CA GLY A 102 9.95 -1.69 12.23
C GLY A 102 8.70 -2.39 11.68
N VAL A 103 7.72 -1.63 11.18
CA VAL A 103 6.46 -2.14 10.60
C VAL A 103 6.57 -2.19 9.07
N TRP A 104 7.20 -1.19 8.46
CA TRP A 104 7.33 -1.14 7.00
C TRP A 104 8.19 -2.30 6.49
N PRO A 105 7.67 -3.16 5.59
CA PRO A 105 8.35 -4.40 5.23
C PRO A 105 9.45 -4.22 4.18
N MET A 106 9.60 -3.02 3.62
CA MET A 106 10.61 -2.73 2.61
C MET A 106 11.84 -2.08 3.24
N PRO A 107 13.05 -2.45 2.79
CA PRO A 107 14.26 -1.77 3.21
C PRO A 107 14.21 -0.30 2.75
N THR A 108 14.69 0.59 3.59
CA THR A 108 14.91 1.98 3.20
C THR A 108 16.09 2.07 2.22
N TYR A 109 16.23 3.19 1.51
CA TYR A 109 17.41 3.41 0.66
C TYR A 109 18.71 3.33 1.45
N ASP A 110 18.70 3.75 2.72
CA ASP A 110 19.87 3.61 3.57
C ASP A 110 20.22 2.15 3.82
N ASP A 111 19.21 1.30 4.07
CA ASP A 111 19.39 -0.13 4.25
C ASP A 111 19.88 -0.80 2.95
N LEU A 112 19.44 -0.33 1.78
CA LEU A 112 19.86 -0.88 0.49
C LEU A 112 21.27 -0.45 0.07
N LEU A 113 21.67 0.78 0.41
CA LEU A 113 22.86 1.42 -0.15
C LEU A 113 24.05 1.45 0.81
N PHE A 114 23.82 1.41 2.12
CA PHE A 114 24.88 1.65 3.11
C PHE A 114 25.02 0.58 4.20
N TYR A 115 24.01 -0.27 4.43
CA TYR A 115 24.06 -1.30 5.46
C TYR A 115 23.90 -2.71 4.86
N ASN A 116 24.97 -3.51 4.93
CA ASN A 116 24.96 -4.96 4.66
C ASN A 116 25.30 -5.73 5.94
#